data_AF-A0A9E5IJ81-F1
#
_entry.id   AF-A0A9E5IJ81-F1
#
_cell.length_a   1.000
_cell.length_b   1.000
_cell.length_c   1.000
_cell.angle_alpha   90.00
_cell.angle_beta   90.00
_cell.angle_gamma   90.00
#
_symmetry.space_group_name_H-M   'P 1'
#
loop_
_entity.id
_entity.type
_entity.pdbx_description
1 polymer ?
#
loop_
_entity_poly.entity_id
_entity_poly.type
_entity_poly.pdbx_seq_one_letter_code
_entity_poly.pdbx_strand_id
1 'polypeptide(L)'
;MPSLRRFDMKTPNAMSAPATRKPWPMRWIVATIVLFIVPYTYVNLKFRKPGKAFEPYADMKAQANVNRLLDAGYRRVDVPAERPFPALSPAEITHGPAAKPAAAPGGLPANLAKTLIDPPRLPTAYRDLVAPAESNFLLPAKLQFTARLASDREQLAGADLYLRETQLVIVPRFEPVPEGLQARSAESTVLLTLPSGLLAPGRHALTLVGASESLHWDVVVR
;
A
#
# COMPACT_ATOMS: atom_id res chain seq x y z
N MET A 1 30.35 -70.42 -60.11
CA MET A 1 30.31 -70.34 -58.63
C MET A 1 31.68 -69.87 -58.13
N PRO A 2 31.75 -69.12 -57.02
CA PRO A 2 32.32 -67.77 -56.91
C PRO A 2 33.80 -67.73 -56.47
N SER A 3 34.59 -66.75 -56.90
CA SER A 3 34.85 -65.46 -56.22
C SER A 3 35.39 -65.62 -54.79
N LEU A 4 36.69 -65.37 -54.60
CA LEU A 4 37.21 -64.71 -53.41
C LEU A 4 38.32 -63.73 -53.80
N ARG A 5 37.97 -62.45 -53.66
CA ARG A 5 38.84 -61.27 -53.75
C ARG A 5 39.97 -61.40 -52.73
N ARG A 6 41.21 -61.11 -53.14
CA ARG A 6 42.32 -60.92 -52.20
C ARG A 6 42.64 -59.43 -52.12
N PHE A 7 42.71 -59.01 -50.87
CA PHE A 7 42.59 -57.66 -50.38
C PHE A 7 43.80 -56.80 -50.73
N ASP A 8 43.50 -55.56 -51.15
CA ASP A 8 44.44 -54.48 -51.34
C ASP A 8 44.98 -54.03 -49.97
N MET A 9 46.29 -54.17 -49.78
CA MET A 9 46.96 -53.94 -48.50
C MET A 9 47.23 -52.44 -48.36
N LYS A 10 46.24 -51.72 -47.85
CA LYS A 10 46.32 -50.30 -47.51
C LYS A 10 47.27 -50.10 -46.33
N THR A 11 48.44 -49.54 -46.58
CA THR A 11 49.40 -49.08 -45.57
C THR A 11 48.70 -48.11 -44.60
N PRO A 12 48.85 -48.27 -43.27
CA PRO A 12 48.19 -47.38 -42.32
C PRO A 12 48.79 -45.97 -42.41
N ASN A 13 47.92 -44.99 -42.70
CA ASN A 13 48.24 -43.58 -42.58
C ASN A 13 48.83 -43.31 -41.19
N ALA A 14 50.04 -42.72 -41.17
CA ALA A 14 50.62 -42.18 -39.96
C ALA A 14 49.61 -41.25 -39.27
N MET A 15 49.24 -41.57 -38.03
CA MET A 15 48.46 -40.67 -37.19
C MET A 15 49.26 -39.39 -36.96
N SER A 16 48.91 -38.34 -37.71
CA SER A 16 49.30 -36.97 -37.39
C SER A 16 48.77 -36.61 -36.00
N ALA A 17 49.66 -36.22 -35.09
CA ALA A 17 49.33 -35.75 -33.75
C ALA A 17 48.22 -34.67 -33.80
N PRO A 18 47.30 -34.62 -32.81
CA PRO A 18 46.24 -33.64 -32.81
C PRO A 18 46.84 -32.23 -32.78
N ALA A 19 46.51 -31.42 -33.79
CA ALA A 19 46.95 -30.04 -33.86
C ALA A 19 46.54 -29.31 -32.57
N THR A 20 47.53 -28.81 -31.83
CA THR A 20 47.32 -28.06 -30.61
C THR A 20 46.48 -26.83 -30.96
N ARG A 21 45.21 -26.81 -30.53
CA ARG A 21 44.29 -25.69 -30.77
C ARG A 21 44.89 -24.46 -30.08
N LYS A 22 45.50 -23.56 -30.85
CA LYS A 22 45.87 -22.25 -30.33
C LYS A 22 44.60 -21.58 -29.82
N PRO A 23 44.52 -21.17 -28.54
CA PRO A 23 43.38 -20.41 -28.09
C PRO A 23 43.33 -19.16 -28.96
N TRP A 24 42.16 -18.89 -29.53
CA TRP A 24 41.92 -17.63 -30.24
C TRP A 24 42.41 -16.48 -29.37
N PRO A 25 42.99 -15.42 -29.94
CA PRO A 25 43.56 -14.33 -29.17
C PRO A 25 42.46 -13.72 -28.28
N MET A 26 42.48 -14.15 -27.01
CA MET A 26 41.37 -14.00 -26.05
C MET A 26 41.00 -12.54 -25.81
N ARG A 27 41.98 -11.66 -26.01
CA ARG A 27 41.85 -10.20 -25.96
C ARG A 27 40.79 -9.66 -26.91
N TRP A 28 40.64 -10.23 -28.11
CA TRP A 28 39.65 -9.78 -29.08
C TRP A 28 38.24 -10.19 -28.68
N ILE A 29 38.07 -11.41 -28.18
CA ILE A 29 36.77 -11.88 -27.68
C ILE A 29 36.31 -11.01 -26.50
N VAL A 30 37.22 -10.74 -25.56
CA VAL A 30 36.95 -9.85 -24.42
C VAL A 30 36.60 -8.43 -24.89
N ALA A 31 37.34 -7.88 -25.86
CA ALA A 31 37.05 -6.57 -26.41
C ALA A 31 35.65 -6.49 -27.04
N THR A 32 35.25 -7.52 -27.78
CA THR A 32 33.91 -7.59 -28.38
C THR A 32 32.82 -7.68 -27.32
N ILE A 33 33.01 -8.52 -26.30
CA ILE A 33 32.05 -8.64 -25.18
C ILE A 33 31.87 -7.30 -24.48
N VAL A 34 32.95 -6.60 -24.17
CA VAL A 34 32.90 -5.27 -23.53
C VAL A 34 32.20 -4.26 -24.45
N LEU A 35 32.51 -4.28 -25.75
CA LEU A 35 31.91 -3.40 -26.75
C LEU A 35 30.39 -3.57 -26.83
N PHE A 36 29.84 -4.76 -26.58
CA PHE A 36 28.39 -4.96 -26.59
C PHE A 36 27.75 -4.74 -25.22
N ILE A 37 28.37 -5.20 -24.13
CA ILE A 37 27.81 -5.09 -22.78
C ILE A 37 27.70 -3.63 -22.36
N VAL A 38 28.77 -2.84 -22.51
CA VAL A 38 28.79 -1.45 -22.01
C VAL A 38 27.68 -0.58 -22.62
N PRO A 39 27.49 -0.52 -23.96
CA PRO A 39 26.40 0.26 -24.53
C PRO A 39 25.03 -0.34 -24.22
N TYR A 40 24.88 -1.67 -24.21
CA TYR A 40 23.62 -2.31 -23.80
C TYR A 40 23.23 -1.92 -22.38
N THR A 41 24.18 -2.01 -21.44
CA THR A 41 23.98 -1.63 -20.03
C THR A 41 23.72 -0.13 -19.89
N TYR A 42 24.42 0.73 -20.64
CA TYR A 42 24.19 2.17 -20.62
C TYR A 42 22.78 2.53 -21.12
N VAL A 43 22.36 1.96 -22.25
CA VAL A 43 21.01 2.19 -22.81
C VAL A 43 19.97 1.68 -21.81
N ASN A 44 20.15 0.49 -21.25
CA ASN A 44 19.22 -0.07 -20.28
C ASN A 44 19.13 0.81 -19.03
N LEU A 45 20.24 1.26 -18.45
CA LEU A 45 20.21 2.12 -17.26
C LEU A 45 19.63 3.52 -17.54
N LYS A 46 19.96 4.12 -18.69
CA LYS A 46 19.51 5.48 -19.04
C LYS A 46 18.03 5.54 -19.43
N PHE A 47 17.53 4.50 -20.10
CA PHE A 47 16.15 4.45 -20.59
C PHE A 47 15.24 3.53 -19.76
N ARG A 48 15.76 2.87 -18.73
CA ARG A 48 14.94 2.18 -17.74
C ARG A 48 14.01 3.20 -17.10
N LYS A 49 12.73 3.10 -17.44
CA LYS A 49 11.69 3.93 -16.83
C LYS A 49 11.79 3.78 -15.31
N PRO A 50 12.05 4.88 -14.57
CA PRO A 50 11.97 4.85 -13.12
C PRO A 50 10.50 4.69 -12.76
N GLY A 51 10.08 3.47 -12.43
CA GLY A 51 8.69 3.19 -12.10
C GLY A 51 8.52 1.77 -11.62
N LYS A 52 7.56 1.58 -10.72
CA LYS A 52 7.11 0.25 -10.31
C LYS A 52 6.63 -0.49 -11.57
N ALA A 53 6.91 -1.79 -11.65
CA ALA A 53 6.34 -2.61 -12.73
C ALA A 53 4.81 -2.49 -12.65
N PHE A 54 4.17 -2.26 -13.80
CA PHE A 54 2.71 -2.26 -13.89
C PHE A 54 2.21 -3.65 -13.49
N GLU A 55 1.34 -3.71 -12.48
CA GLU A 55 0.74 -4.92 -11.95
C GLU A 55 -0.73 -4.93 -12.42
N PRO A 56 -1.06 -5.54 -13.58
CA PRO A 56 -2.31 -5.26 -14.29
C PRO A 56 -3.56 -5.45 -13.44
N TYR A 57 -3.60 -6.50 -12.62
CA TYR A 57 -4.73 -6.77 -11.74
C TYR A 57 -4.87 -5.72 -10.64
N ALA A 58 -3.75 -5.34 -10.00
CA ALA A 58 -3.75 -4.37 -8.90
C ALA A 58 -4.08 -2.95 -9.42
N ASP A 59 -3.48 -2.57 -10.54
CA ASP A 59 -3.62 -1.24 -11.13
C ASP A 59 -5.01 -1.03 -11.73
N MET A 60 -5.56 -2.01 -12.47
CA MET A 60 -6.93 -1.93 -12.99
C MET A 60 -7.97 -1.91 -11.86
N LYS A 61 -7.74 -2.68 -10.79
CA LYS A 61 -8.62 -2.68 -9.61
C LYS A 61 -8.59 -1.33 -8.89
N ALA A 62 -7.41 -0.74 -8.71
CA ALA A 62 -7.26 0.58 -8.12
C ALA A 62 -8.00 1.65 -8.94
N GLN A 63 -7.82 1.65 -10.26
CA GLN A 63 -8.54 2.55 -11.17
C GLN A 63 -10.06 2.36 -11.10
N ALA A 64 -10.54 1.12 -11.13
CA ALA A 64 -11.97 0.83 -11.02
C ALA A 64 -12.55 1.30 -9.67
N ASN A 65 -11.81 1.16 -8.57
CA ASN A 65 -12.24 1.61 -7.26
C ASN A 65 -12.30 3.14 -7.18
N VAL A 66 -11.30 3.84 -7.73
CA VAL A 66 -11.30 5.31 -7.82
C VAL A 66 -12.48 5.80 -8.64
N ASN A 67 -12.73 5.22 -9.81
CA ASN A 67 -13.85 5.61 -10.67
C ASN A 67 -15.20 5.41 -9.97
N ARG A 68 -15.42 4.25 -9.32
CA ARG A 68 -16.66 3.97 -8.57
C ARG A 68 -16.87 4.94 -7.40
N LEU A 69 -15.80 5.33 -6.72
CA LEU A 69 -15.87 6.31 -5.63
C LEU A 69 -16.24 7.69 -6.17
N LEU A 70 -15.60 8.13 -7.26
CA LEU A 70 -15.91 9.40 -7.91
C LEU A 70 -17.34 9.44 -8.45
N ASP A 71 -17.79 8.36 -9.11
CA ASP A 71 -19.17 8.23 -9.61
C ASP A 71 -20.21 8.30 -8.48
N ALA A 72 -19.85 7.80 -7.28
CA ALA A 72 -20.69 7.87 -6.09
C ALA A 72 -20.54 9.19 -5.30
N GLY A 73 -19.75 10.14 -5.79
CA GLY A 73 -19.50 11.44 -5.17
C GLY A 73 -18.55 11.40 -3.97
N TYR A 74 -17.81 10.31 -3.78
CA TYR A 74 -16.80 10.19 -2.74
C TYR A 74 -15.42 10.65 -3.20
N ARG A 75 -14.80 11.50 -2.39
CA ARG A 75 -13.36 11.80 -2.46
C ARG A 75 -12.63 11.03 -1.38
N ARG A 76 -11.68 10.19 -1.77
CA ARG A 76 -10.80 9.47 -0.83
C ARG A 76 -9.56 10.30 -0.52
N VAL A 77 -9.20 10.40 0.75
CA VAL A 77 -7.95 11.00 1.23
C VAL A 77 -7.28 10.06 2.20
N ASP A 78 -6.01 9.79 1.98
CA ASP A 78 -5.21 8.90 2.80
C ASP A 78 -4.53 9.70 3.91
N VAL A 79 -4.68 9.27 5.16
CA VAL A 79 -4.07 9.93 6.32
C VAL A 79 -3.24 8.95 7.14
N PRO A 80 -1.97 9.27 7.44
CA PRO A 80 -1.14 8.43 8.29
C PRO A 80 -1.63 8.47 9.74
N ALA A 81 -1.47 7.36 10.44
CA ALA A 81 -1.73 7.24 11.87
C ALA A 81 -0.41 7.26 12.64
N GLU A 82 -0.34 8.08 13.68
CA GLU A 82 0.78 8.04 14.62
C GLU A 82 0.48 7.03 15.73
N ARG A 83 1.41 6.09 15.96
CA ARG A 83 1.23 4.97 16.87
C ARG A 83 2.57 4.34 17.35
N PRO A 84 2.57 3.68 18.52
CA PRO A 84 1.65 3.99 19.62
C PRO A 84 1.88 5.44 20.04
N PHE A 85 0.82 6.24 20.10
CA PHE A 85 0.92 7.63 20.51
C PHE A 85 0.51 7.75 21.98
N PRO A 86 1.28 8.43 22.84
CA PRO A 86 0.88 8.62 24.23
C PRO A 86 -0.50 9.30 24.29
N ALA A 87 -1.32 8.91 25.28
CA ALA A 87 -2.61 9.57 25.48
C ALA A 87 -2.35 11.06 25.76
N LEU A 88 -2.87 11.93 24.87
CA LEU A 88 -2.78 13.36 25.04
C LEU A 88 -3.96 13.84 25.89
N SER A 89 -3.78 14.98 26.54
CA SER A 89 -4.90 15.61 27.21
C SER A 89 -5.93 16.08 26.18
N PRO A 90 -7.25 16.06 26.51
CA PRO A 90 -8.26 16.53 25.59
C PRO A 90 -8.03 17.96 25.08
N ALA A 91 -7.47 18.83 25.93
CA ALA A 91 -7.15 20.21 25.59
C ALA A 91 -6.08 20.33 24.49
N GLU A 92 -5.11 19.41 24.43
CA GLU A 92 -4.06 19.38 23.39
C GLU A 92 -4.56 18.86 22.05
N ILE A 93 -5.67 18.12 22.04
CA ILE A 93 -6.26 17.55 20.83
C ILE A 93 -7.28 18.52 20.23
N THR A 94 -8.19 19.02 21.06
CA THR A 94 -9.36 19.76 20.57
C THR A 94 -9.08 21.25 20.39
N HIS A 95 -8.12 21.81 21.15
CA HIS A 95 -7.87 23.25 21.23
C HIS A 95 -9.16 24.08 21.43
N GLY A 96 -10.17 23.48 22.08
CA GLY A 96 -11.55 23.97 22.08
C GLY A 96 -12.54 22.95 22.65
N PRO A 97 -13.86 23.09 22.40
CA PRO A 97 -14.85 22.14 22.90
C PRO A 97 -14.64 20.75 22.30
N ALA A 98 -14.69 19.73 23.15
CA ALA A 98 -14.66 18.34 22.72
C ALA A 98 -16.01 17.91 22.14
N ALA A 99 -15.97 17.13 21.07
CA ALA A 99 -17.14 16.49 20.49
C ALA A 99 -17.73 15.48 21.47
N LYS A 100 -19.04 15.26 21.35
CA LYS A 100 -19.75 14.21 22.07
C LYS A 100 -20.07 13.10 21.07
N PRO A 101 -19.23 12.06 20.97
CA PRO A 101 -19.51 10.95 20.07
C PRO A 101 -20.72 10.15 20.56
N ALA A 102 -21.59 9.81 19.63
CA ALA A 102 -22.70 8.89 19.81
C ALA A 102 -22.35 7.54 19.16
N ALA A 103 -22.77 6.45 19.81
CA ALA A 103 -22.68 5.13 19.22
C ALA A 103 -23.60 5.02 17.99
N ALA A 104 -23.10 4.38 16.94
CA ALA A 104 -23.81 4.10 15.71
C ALA A 104 -23.62 2.62 15.32
N PRO A 105 -24.52 2.05 14.50
CA PRO A 105 -24.35 0.68 14.02
C PRO A 105 -22.98 0.45 13.39
N GLY A 106 -22.39 -0.70 13.70
CA GLY A 106 -21.15 -1.14 13.05
C GLY A 106 -21.32 -1.40 11.56
N GLY A 107 -20.20 -1.45 10.86
CA GLY A 107 -20.10 -1.68 9.43
C GLY A 107 -19.99 -0.40 8.62
N LEU A 108 -19.56 -0.55 7.37
CA LEU A 108 -19.47 0.56 6.43
C LEU A 108 -20.86 1.10 6.09
N PRO A 109 -21.01 2.43 5.91
CA PRO A 109 -22.22 3.00 5.36
C PRO A 109 -22.60 2.32 4.04
N ALA A 110 -23.88 1.97 3.85
CA ALA A 110 -24.33 1.14 2.73
C ALA A 110 -23.91 1.67 1.35
N ASN A 111 -23.88 2.99 1.18
CA ASN A 111 -23.43 3.65 -0.05
C ASN A 111 -21.93 3.42 -0.32
N LEU A 112 -21.11 3.47 0.73
CA LEU A 112 -19.67 3.22 0.64
C LEU A 112 -19.37 1.72 0.47
N ALA A 113 -20.10 0.85 1.18
CA ALA A 113 -19.95 -0.60 1.07
C ALA A 113 -20.20 -1.13 -0.35
N LYS A 114 -21.15 -0.53 -1.09
CA LYS A 114 -21.47 -0.92 -2.47
C LYS A 114 -20.45 -0.41 -3.51
N THR A 115 -19.68 0.63 -3.18
CA THR A 115 -18.74 1.26 -4.12
C THR A 115 -17.37 0.60 -4.05
N LEU A 116 -16.96 0.20 -2.85
CA LEU A 116 -15.68 -0.48 -2.61
C LEU A 116 -15.70 -1.89 -3.20
N ILE A 117 -14.65 -2.21 -3.98
CA ILE A 117 -14.50 -3.53 -4.60
C ILE A 117 -14.18 -4.59 -3.54
N ASP A 118 -13.25 -4.29 -2.63
CA ASP A 118 -12.95 -5.12 -1.47
C ASP A 118 -13.36 -4.37 -0.21
N PRO A 119 -14.13 -4.99 0.69
CA PRO A 119 -14.43 -4.37 1.98
C PRO A 119 -13.13 -4.29 2.81
N PRO A 120 -12.75 -3.09 3.30
CA PRO A 120 -11.65 -2.94 4.23
C PRO A 120 -11.94 -3.70 5.52
N ARG A 121 -10.86 -4.18 6.15
CA ARG A 121 -10.93 -4.71 7.52
C ARG A 121 -11.21 -3.57 8.46
N LEU A 122 -12.07 -3.83 9.45
CA LEU A 122 -12.50 -2.84 10.43
C LEU A 122 -12.09 -3.30 11.83
N PRO A 123 -11.70 -2.37 12.72
CA PRO A 123 -11.47 -2.72 14.12
C PRO A 123 -12.79 -3.10 14.79
N THR A 124 -12.73 -3.93 15.82
CA THR A 124 -13.95 -4.46 16.45
C THR A 124 -14.68 -3.36 17.21
N ALA A 125 -13.98 -2.59 18.03
CA ALA A 125 -14.57 -1.57 18.89
C ALA A 125 -13.62 -0.39 19.12
N TYR A 126 -14.16 0.71 19.61
CA TYR A 126 -13.43 1.93 19.96
C TYR A 126 -13.65 2.32 21.41
N ARG A 127 -12.66 2.98 22.00
CA ARG A 127 -12.70 3.61 23.32
C ARG A 127 -11.98 4.95 23.31
N ASP A 128 -12.29 5.77 24.30
CA ASP A 128 -11.59 7.02 24.59
C ASP A 128 -11.42 7.94 23.37
N LEU A 129 -12.45 8.05 22.54
CA LEU A 129 -12.44 8.97 21.41
C LEU A 129 -12.45 10.41 21.92
N VAL A 130 -11.38 11.13 21.61
CA VAL A 130 -11.27 12.57 21.79
C VAL A 130 -11.17 13.20 20.41
N ALA A 131 -12.17 13.99 20.06
CA ALA A 131 -12.24 14.72 18.81
C ALA A 131 -12.76 16.14 19.05
N PRO A 132 -12.39 17.12 18.20
CA PRO A 132 -12.91 18.47 18.29
C PRO A 132 -14.39 18.55 17.88
N ALA A 133 -15.19 19.32 18.62
CA ALA A 133 -16.53 19.74 18.18
C ALA A 133 -16.46 20.92 17.21
N GLU A 134 -15.36 21.68 17.25
CA GLU A 134 -15.09 22.80 16.36
C GLU A 134 -13.67 22.71 15.82
N SER A 135 -13.48 22.97 14.53
CA SER A 135 -12.18 22.95 13.87
C SER A 135 -11.97 24.22 13.06
N ASN A 136 -10.71 24.65 12.95
CA ASN A 136 -10.33 25.73 12.04
C ASN A 136 -10.00 25.15 10.66
N PHE A 137 -10.60 25.67 9.60
CA PHE A 137 -10.38 25.24 8.21
C PHE A 137 -8.90 25.29 7.79
N LEU A 138 -8.15 26.26 8.31
CA LEU A 138 -6.77 26.53 7.95
C LEU A 138 -5.75 25.69 8.72
N LEU A 139 -6.19 24.99 9.78
CA LEU A 139 -5.30 24.21 10.65
C LEU A 139 -5.62 22.71 10.54
N PRO A 140 -4.60 21.85 10.66
CA PRO A 140 -4.84 20.41 10.79
C PRO A 140 -5.66 20.11 12.05
N ALA A 141 -6.68 19.26 11.92
CA ALA A 141 -7.49 18.83 13.05
C ALA A 141 -6.96 17.50 13.58
N LYS A 142 -6.82 17.36 14.89
CA LYS A 142 -6.36 16.13 15.53
C LYS A 142 -7.52 15.39 16.17
N LEU A 143 -7.47 14.07 16.14
CA LEU A 143 -8.36 13.22 16.93
C LEU A 143 -7.59 12.01 17.43
N GLN A 144 -7.88 11.60 18.66
CA GLN A 144 -7.26 10.44 19.29
C GLN A 144 -8.33 9.43 19.68
N PHE A 145 -8.05 8.15 19.48
CA PHE A 145 -8.92 7.07 19.94
C PHE A 145 -8.09 5.83 20.23
N THR A 146 -8.67 4.93 21.01
CA THR A 146 -8.15 3.59 21.22
C THR A 146 -8.98 2.61 20.41
N ALA A 147 -8.36 1.90 19.47
CA ALA A 147 -9.02 0.89 18.66
C ALA A 147 -8.66 -0.52 19.15
N ARG A 148 -9.66 -1.39 19.20
CA ARG A 148 -9.47 -2.83 19.44
C ARG A 148 -9.35 -3.56 18.11
N LEU A 149 -8.21 -4.20 17.91
CA LEU A 149 -7.86 -4.94 16.71
C LEU A 149 -8.57 -6.30 16.69
N ALA A 150 -8.92 -6.77 15.49
CA ALA A 150 -9.53 -8.08 15.29
C ALA A 150 -8.50 -9.23 15.38
N SER A 151 -7.21 -8.92 15.20
CA SER A 151 -6.10 -9.87 15.16
C SER A 151 -4.83 -9.25 15.74
N ASP A 152 -3.97 -10.08 16.35
CA ASP A 152 -2.64 -9.73 16.86
C ASP A 152 -1.57 -9.66 15.75
N ARG A 153 -1.92 -10.05 14.54
CA ARG A 153 -1.06 -9.99 13.35
C ARG A 153 -1.32 -8.79 12.45
N GLU A 154 -2.14 -7.86 12.91
CA GLU A 154 -2.49 -6.66 12.19
C GLU A 154 -2.19 -5.46 13.06
N GLN A 155 -1.84 -4.35 12.42
CA GLN A 155 -1.60 -3.10 13.12
C GLN A 155 -2.17 -1.94 12.30
N LEU A 156 -2.75 -0.93 12.97
CA LEU A 156 -3.40 0.23 12.33
C LEU A 156 -2.40 1.21 11.69
N ALA A 157 -2.21 1.17 10.38
CA ALA A 157 -1.20 1.98 9.66
C ALA A 157 -1.64 3.43 9.39
N GLY A 158 -2.94 3.66 9.30
CA GLY A 158 -3.51 4.95 8.91
C GLY A 158 -5.02 4.92 8.90
N ALA A 159 -5.61 5.87 8.20
CA ALA A 159 -7.03 5.88 7.89
C ALA A 159 -7.29 6.35 6.46
N ASP A 160 -8.33 5.79 5.88
CA ASP A 160 -8.95 6.23 4.65
C ASP A 160 -10.14 7.14 4.98
N LEU A 161 -10.07 8.38 4.51
CA LEU A 161 -11.11 9.37 4.68
C LEU A 161 -11.96 9.42 3.41
N TYR A 162 -13.24 9.11 3.52
CA TYR A 162 -14.18 9.22 2.42
C TYR A 162 -15.11 10.41 2.66
N LEU A 163 -14.94 11.43 1.82
CA LEU A 163 -15.70 12.67 1.90
C LEU A 163 -16.80 12.68 0.85
N ARG A 164 -18.01 13.01 1.28
CA ARG A 164 -19.14 13.24 0.39
C ARG A 164 -19.99 14.37 0.97
N GLU A 165 -20.00 15.50 0.28
CA GLU A 165 -20.72 16.71 0.72
C GLU A 165 -20.32 17.13 2.15
N THR A 166 -21.23 16.99 3.12
CA THR A 166 -21.01 17.29 4.55
C THR A 166 -20.75 16.05 5.40
N GLN A 167 -20.55 14.88 4.78
CA GLN A 167 -20.25 13.64 5.46
C GLN A 167 -18.78 13.26 5.29
N LEU A 168 -18.13 12.94 6.40
CA LEU A 168 -16.77 12.41 6.44
C LEU A 168 -16.79 11.03 7.13
N VAL A 169 -16.46 9.99 6.37
CA VAL A 169 -16.36 8.62 6.86
C VAL A 169 -14.88 8.28 7.04
N ILE A 170 -14.49 7.99 8.27
CA ILE A 170 -13.12 7.61 8.66
C ILE A 170 -13.08 6.09 8.77
N VAL A 171 -12.30 5.46 7.90
CA VAL A 171 -12.12 4.00 7.87
C VAL A 171 -10.67 3.71 8.22
N PRO A 172 -10.36 3.14 9.40
CA PRO A 172 -8.99 2.79 9.72
C PRO A 172 -8.42 1.76 8.77
N ARG A 173 -7.14 1.93 8.45
CA ARG A 173 -6.39 1.05 7.56
C ARG A 173 -5.43 0.20 8.38
N PHE A 174 -5.46 -1.11 8.11
CA PHE A 174 -4.58 -2.08 8.74
C PHE A 174 -3.51 -2.53 7.77
N GLU A 175 -2.32 -2.79 8.30
CA GLU A 175 -1.26 -3.50 7.61
C GLU A 175 -0.91 -4.78 8.37
N PRO A 176 -0.47 -5.83 7.67
CA PRO A 176 0.00 -7.04 8.31
C PRO A 176 1.30 -6.77 9.08
N VAL A 177 1.40 -7.37 10.25
CA VAL A 177 2.65 -7.45 11.01
C VAL A 177 3.53 -8.53 10.35
N PRO A 178 4.85 -8.28 10.14
CA PRO A 178 5.74 -9.27 9.54
C PRO A 178 5.75 -10.61 10.28
N GLU A 179 5.96 -11.71 9.54
CA GLU A 179 5.96 -13.06 10.12
C GLU A 179 7.00 -13.20 11.24
N GLY A 180 6.59 -13.84 12.34
CA GLY A 180 7.40 -13.98 13.56
C GLY A 180 7.28 -12.81 14.55
N LEU A 181 6.56 -11.75 14.20
CA LEU A 181 6.23 -10.64 15.09
C LEU A 181 4.73 -10.66 15.43
N GLN A 182 4.40 -10.27 16.65
CA GLN A 182 3.03 -10.04 17.11
C GLN A 182 2.89 -8.59 17.57
N ALA A 183 1.71 -8.01 17.35
CA ALA A 183 1.37 -6.75 17.95
C ALA A 183 1.46 -6.87 19.48
N ARG A 184 2.09 -5.87 20.12
CA ARG A 184 2.34 -5.84 21.56
C ARG A 184 1.05 -5.91 22.38
N SER A 185 -0.06 -5.44 21.82
CA SER A 185 -1.38 -5.40 22.42
C SER A 185 -2.45 -5.50 21.34
N ALA A 186 -3.61 -6.06 21.68
CA ALA A 186 -4.81 -6.04 20.84
C ALA A 186 -5.51 -4.67 20.86
N GLU A 187 -5.04 -3.73 21.67
CA GLU A 187 -5.50 -2.35 21.74
C GLU A 187 -4.38 -1.40 21.33
N SER A 188 -4.70 -0.43 20.50
CA SER A 188 -3.76 0.59 20.04
C SER A 188 -4.38 1.98 20.16
N THR A 189 -3.74 2.84 20.94
CA THR A 189 -4.03 4.28 20.96
C THR A 189 -3.40 4.94 19.75
N VAL A 190 -4.21 5.67 18.99
CA VAL A 190 -3.86 6.23 17.69
C VAL A 190 -4.20 7.71 17.68
N LEU A 191 -3.26 8.51 17.18
CA LEU A 191 -3.52 9.91 16.81
C LEU A 191 -3.68 9.99 15.29
N LEU A 192 -4.82 10.51 14.83
CA LEU A 192 -5.05 10.88 13.44
C LEU A 192 -5.01 12.40 13.31
N THR A 193 -4.30 12.87 12.29
CA THR A 193 -4.22 14.29 11.93
C THR A 193 -4.89 14.51 10.59
N LEU A 194 -6.09 15.09 10.60
CA LEU A 194 -6.80 15.50 9.39
C LEU A 194 -6.09 16.71 8.77
N PRO A 195 -5.76 16.67 7.47
CA PRO A 195 -5.14 17.81 6.78
C PRO A 195 -5.98 19.08 6.84
N SER A 196 -5.31 20.24 6.89
CA SER A 196 -5.97 21.54 6.72
C SER A 196 -6.66 21.63 5.35
N GLY A 197 -7.79 22.30 5.29
CA GLY A 197 -8.56 22.46 4.05
C GLY A 197 -9.28 21.20 3.56
N LEU A 198 -9.24 20.10 4.33
CA LEU A 198 -9.91 18.86 3.97
C LEU A 198 -11.44 19.01 3.94
N LEU A 199 -12.00 19.60 5.00
CA LEU A 199 -13.43 19.85 5.20
C LEU A 199 -13.71 21.30 4.83
N ALA A 200 -14.76 21.60 4.05
CA ALA A 200 -15.16 22.98 3.78
C ALA A 200 -15.69 23.67 5.06
N PRO A 201 -15.71 25.02 5.15
CA PRO A 201 -16.38 25.70 6.26
C PRO A 201 -17.87 25.29 6.34
N GLY A 202 -18.36 24.99 7.53
CA GLY A 202 -19.73 24.50 7.77
C GLY A 202 -19.82 23.34 8.76
N ARG A 203 -21.01 22.77 8.91
CA ARG A 203 -21.26 21.61 9.78
C ARG A 203 -21.04 20.31 9.00
N HIS A 204 -20.24 19.42 9.58
CA HIS A 204 -19.94 18.11 9.01
C HIS A 204 -20.26 16.98 9.99
N ALA A 205 -20.83 15.92 9.44
CA ALA A 205 -21.13 14.67 10.12
C ALA A 205 -19.94 13.71 9.95
N LEU A 206 -19.25 13.41 11.04
CA LEU A 206 -18.10 12.51 11.06
C LEU A 206 -18.52 11.13 11.58
N THR A 207 -18.03 10.09 10.92
CA THR A 207 -18.26 8.70 11.34
C THR A 207 -16.96 7.93 11.33
N LEU A 208 -16.52 7.47 12.51
CA LEU A 208 -15.42 6.53 12.67
C LEU A 208 -15.98 5.11 12.60
N VAL A 209 -15.66 4.39 11.53
CA VAL A 209 -16.29 3.11 11.18
C VAL A 209 -15.62 1.96 11.92
N GLY A 210 -16.39 1.16 12.66
CA GLY A 210 -15.93 -0.09 13.27
C GLY A 210 -16.76 -1.28 12.82
N ALA A 211 -16.31 -2.49 13.11
CA ALA A 211 -16.96 -3.73 12.66
C ALA A 211 -18.28 -3.97 13.42
N SER A 212 -18.26 -3.90 14.76
CA SER A 212 -19.47 -4.07 15.58
C SER A 212 -20.10 -2.75 15.99
N GLU A 213 -19.29 -1.70 16.18
CA GLU A 213 -19.74 -0.38 16.62
C GLU A 213 -18.98 0.71 15.89
N SER A 214 -19.70 1.71 15.40
CA SER A 214 -19.14 2.93 14.83
C SER A 214 -19.37 4.09 15.78
N LEU A 215 -18.53 5.12 15.73
CA LEU A 215 -18.73 6.36 16.49
C LEU A 215 -19.09 7.49 15.53
N HIS A 216 -20.11 8.26 15.90
CA HIS A 216 -20.62 9.35 15.09
C HIS A 216 -20.63 10.66 15.88
N TRP A 217 -20.17 11.76 15.29
CA TRP A 217 -20.24 13.08 15.90
C TRP A 217 -20.31 14.18 14.85
N ASP A 218 -20.78 15.35 15.26
CA ASP A 218 -20.76 16.55 14.43
C ASP A 218 -19.53 17.40 14.75
N VAL A 219 -18.95 18.01 13.72
CA VAL A 219 -17.93 19.04 13.83
C VAL A 219 -18.35 20.29 13.06
N VAL A 220 -18.12 21.46 13.64
CA VAL A 220 -18.30 22.75 12.97
C VAL A 220 -16.94 23.26 12.53
N VAL A 221 -16.74 23.38 11.23
CA VAL A 221 -15.52 23.92 10.64
C VAL A 221 -15.70 25.41 10.38
N ARG A 222 -14.83 26.23 10.96
CA ARG A 222 -14.83 27.69 10.83
C ARG A 222 -13.64 28.16 10.00
#